data_AF-W0RFA1-F1
#
_entry.id   AF-W0RFA1-F1
#
_cell.length_a   1.000
_cell.length_b   1.000
_cell.length_c   1.000
_cell.angle_alpha   90.00
_cell.angle_beta   90.00
_cell.angle_gamma   90.00
#
_symmetry.space_group_name_H-M   'P 1'
#
loop_
_entity.id
_entity.type
_entity.pdbx_description
1 polymer ?
#
loop_
_entity_poly.entity_id
_entity_poly.type
_entity_poly.pdbx_seq_one_letter_code
_entity_poly.pdbx_strand_id
1 'polypeptide(L)'
;MERDPGAGARGERVGGGGSGGGTRVDVTAPAGSAVAIGDTLAAGAGALDTVRVRGTGASLVTPLGGSATVVRAGAAQATLAAPAAPRLGAVTVLGRAGWEAKFVAAALEERGWSVRLRVAVAPGIDVTQGAAEAFDTATTAAVVVLDSGAVDAATAARVARYVRQGGGLVLAGDAAAASSLRTLAAGDVGAVEAGVPGALDDGTPERGLALFPVAPHADAVPLERRGAHVAVAARRVGAGRVVQAGYVETWRWRMAAADDAPAAHRAWWARVVAAAAYAPVSTVPNATDETLGVGAVSNARSSSNDPAPLADAIAALGSPSAAPSTARGRTPTGPRPSDGALATLAGAALLAEVASRRLRGRR
;
A
#
# COMPACT_ATOMS: atom_id res chain seq x y z
N MET A 1 -13.76 -3.96 52.07
CA MET A 1 -12.45 -3.82 51.40
C MET A 1 -12.71 -3.99 49.91
N GLU A 2 -13.06 -2.87 49.28
CA GLU A 2 -13.54 -2.80 47.89
C GLU A 2 -12.32 -2.75 46.97
N ARG A 3 -12.25 -3.66 45.99
CA ARG A 3 -11.11 -3.74 45.06
C ARG A 3 -11.20 -2.56 44.09
N ASP A 4 -10.18 -1.73 44.10
CA ASP A 4 -9.97 -0.64 43.15
C ASP A 4 -9.84 -1.22 41.72
N PRO A 5 -10.74 -0.88 40.77
CA PRO A 5 -10.63 -1.34 39.39
C PRO A 5 -9.49 -0.58 38.71
N GLY A 6 -8.29 -1.16 38.74
CA GLY A 6 -7.08 -0.58 38.15
C GLY A 6 -7.24 -0.25 36.67
N ALA A 7 -6.80 0.95 36.29
CA ALA A 7 -6.72 1.39 34.90
C ALA A 7 -5.69 0.56 34.12
N GLY A 8 -6.03 0.16 32.90
CA GLY A 8 -5.16 -0.64 32.02
C GLY A 8 -5.12 -0.04 30.62
N ALA A 9 -3.96 -0.07 29.96
CA ALA A 9 -3.81 0.42 28.59
C ALA A 9 -3.24 -0.69 27.70
N ARG A 10 -3.78 -0.82 26.48
CA ARG A 10 -3.33 -1.76 25.45
C ARG A 10 -3.08 -1.00 24.15
N GLY A 11 -1.96 -1.28 23.49
CA GLY A 11 -1.60 -0.65 22.22
C GLY A 11 -1.66 -1.64 21.06
N GLU A 12 -2.20 -1.22 19.92
CA GLU A 12 -2.26 -1.98 18.67
C GLU A 12 -2.00 -1.04 17.48
N ARG A 13 -1.37 -1.48 16.38
CA ARG A 13 -1.15 -0.62 15.21
C ARG A 13 -2.40 -0.54 14.35
N VAL A 14 -2.70 0.65 13.82
CA VAL A 14 -3.70 0.83 12.76
C VAL A 14 -3.01 1.28 11.49
N GLY A 15 -3.25 0.56 10.39
CA GLY A 15 -2.66 0.85 9.09
C GLY A 15 -3.34 2.04 8.41
N GLY A 16 -2.65 3.19 8.40
CA GLY A 16 -2.99 4.34 7.55
C GLY A 16 -2.30 4.24 6.19
N GLY A 17 -3.04 4.45 5.10
CA GLY A 17 -2.48 4.57 3.75
C GLY A 17 -1.72 5.89 3.61
N GLY A 18 -0.39 5.83 3.69
CA GLY A 18 0.51 6.98 3.66
C GLY A 18 1.55 6.83 4.77
N SER A 19 2.68 7.54 4.71
CA SER A 19 3.77 7.45 5.70
C SER A 19 3.39 7.78 7.17
N GLY A 20 2.11 8.01 7.47
CA GLY A 20 1.55 8.10 8.81
C GLY A 20 0.84 6.80 9.20
N GLY A 21 1.60 5.81 9.64
CA GLY A 21 1.04 4.78 10.51
C GLY A 21 0.78 5.38 11.90
N GLY A 22 -0.23 4.86 12.61
CA GLY A 22 -0.53 5.27 13.98
C GLY A 22 -0.59 4.09 14.93
N THR A 23 -0.34 4.35 16.20
CA THR A 23 -0.56 3.39 17.29
C THR A 23 -1.91 3.69 17.90
N ARG A 24 -2.88 2.78 17.73
CA ARG A 24 -4.11 2.77 18.51
C ARG A 24 -3.77 2.38 19.94
N VAL A 25 -4.22 3.19 20.87
CA VAL A 25 -4.09 2.97 22.30
C VAL A 25 -5.50 2.88 22.85
N ASP A 26 -5.86 1.71 23.35
CA ASP A 26 -7.10 1.47 24.07
C ASP A 26 -6.80 1.59 25.57
N VAL A 27 -7.43 2.55 26.22
CA VAL A 27 -7.27 2.86 27.64
C VAL A 27 -8.56 2.54 28.37
N THR A 28 -8.50 1.67 29.36
CA THR A 28 -9.59 1.42 30.30
C THR A 28 -9.37 2.29 31.53
N ALA A 29 -10.31 3.20 31.81
CA ALA A 29 -10.30 4.05 32.99
C ALA A 29 -11.75 4.42 33.39
N PRO A 30 -12.00 4.81 34.65
CA PRO A 30 -13.34 5.17 35.11
C PRO A 30 -13.95 6.31 34.29
N ALA A 31 -15.28 6.28 34.11
CA ALA A 31 -16.01 7.34 33.41
C ALA A 31 -15.74 8.71 34.04
N GLY A 32 -15.48 9.72 33.21
CA GLY A 32 -15.12 11.08 33.64
C GLY A 32 -13.63 11.30 33.91
N SER A 33 -12.82 10.23 33.92
CA SER A 33 -11.36 10.35 34.09
C SER A 33 -10.71 11.10 32.93
N ALA A 34 -9.78 11.99 33.24
CA ALA A 34 -8.87 12.56 32.27
C ALA A 34 -7.68 11.61 32.05
N VAL A 35 -7.49 11.18 30.81
CA VAL A 35 -6.35 10.38 30.37
C VAL A 35 -5.39 11.30 29.64
N ALA A 36 -4.19 11.46 30.19
CA ALA A 36 -3.12 12.22 29.57
C ALA A 36 -2.22 11.29 28.75
N ILE A 37 -1.90 11.70 27.53
CA ILE A 37 -1.00 10.99 26.62
C ILE A 37 0.25 11.85 26.47
N GLY A 38 1.43 11.23 26.58
CA GLY A 38 2.71 11.87 26.38
C GLY A 38 3.70 10.92 25.71
N ASP A 39 4.93 11.36 25.56
CA ASP A 39 6.05 10.49 25.20
C ASP A 39 7.14 10.53 26.27
N THR A 40 8.13 9.62 26.18
CA THR A 40 9.23 9.57 27.16
C THR A 40 10.16 10.78 27.11
N LEU A 41 10.17 11.55 26.02
CA LEU A 41 10.91 12.82 25.94
C LEU A 41 10.17 13.94 26.69
N ALA A 42 8.84 13.88 26.75
CA ALA A 42 7.96 14.76 27.50
C ALA A 42 7.73 14.33 28.96
N ALA A 43 8.48 13.36 29.48
CA ALA A 43 8.36 12.88 30.87
C ALA A 43 8.52 13.99 31.93
N GLY A 44 9.07 15.15 31.56
CA GLY A 44 9.09 16.39 32.37
C GLY A 44 8.36 17.62 31.79
N ALA A 45 7.76 17.56 30.59
CA ALA A 45 7.28 18.75 29.84
C ALA A 45 5.76 18.85 29.62
N GLY A 46 4.97 17.89 30.09
CA GLY A 46 3.50 17.95 30.03
C GLY A 46 2.89 16.98 29.02
N ALA A 47 1.58 16.76 29.15
CA ALA A 47 0.82 15.88 28.25
C ALA A 47 0.83 16.45 26.83
N LEU A 48 1.08 15.60 25.83
CA LEU A 48 0.91 15.91 24.41
C LEU A 48 -0.58 16.14 24.10
N ASP A 49 -1.45 15.34 24.70
CA ASP A 49 -2.91 15.46 24.57
C ASP A 49 -3.63 14.89 25.81
N THR A 50 -4.90 15.27 25.99
CA THR A 50 -5.77 14.76 27.05
C THR A 50 -7.14 14.36 26.52
N VAL A 51 -7.56 13.13 26.82
CA VAL A 51 -8.89 12.61 26.46
C VAL A 51 -9.71 12.40 27.73
N ARG A 52 -10.97 12.84 27.73
CA ARG A 52 -11.94 12.46 28.77
C ARG A 52 -12.65 11.18 28.39
N VAL A 53 -12.62 10.20 29.29
CA VAL A 53 -13.30 8.92 29.12
C VAL A 53 -14.81 9.13 29.32
N ARG A 54 -15.62 8.86 28.29
CA ARG A 54 -17.08 8.99 28.34
C ARG A 54 -17.81 7.71 28.78
N GLY A 55 -17.11 6.58 28.88
CA GLY A 55 -17.65 5.26 29.24
C GLY A 55 -16.66 4.45 30.10
N THR A 56 -16.41 3.19 29.76
CA THR A 56 -15.41 2.34 30.45
C THR A 56 -13.98 2.48 29.90
N GLY A 57 -13.79 3.26 28.84
CA GLY A 57 -12.48 3.50 28.25
C GLY A 57 -12.48 4.53 27.11
N ALA A 58 -11.30 4.76 26.56
CA ALA A 58 -11.06 5.60 25.39
C ALA A 58 -10.14 4.86 24.41
N SER A 59 -10.38 5.06 23.11
CA SER A 59 -9.49 4.59 22.05
C SER A 59 -8.96 5.79 21.28
N LEU A 60 -7.66 5.84 21.06
CA LEU A 60 -6.98 6.98 20.44
C LEU A 60 -5.84 6.51 19.55
N VAL A 61 -5.67 7.15 18.40
CA VAL A 61 -4.59 6.83 17.46
C VAL A 61 -3.53 7.92 17.57
N THR A 62 -2.34 7.54 18.03
CA THR A 62 -1.19 8.46 18.09
C THR A 62 -0.34 8.29 16.82
N PRO A 63 0.23 9.37 16.25
CA PRO A 63 1.20 9.23 15.17
C PRO A 63 2.42 8.45 15.67
N LEU A 64 3.02 7.62 14.82
CA LEU A 64 4.23 6.85 15.15
C LEU A 64 5.39 7.81 15.51
N GLY A 65 5.58 8.06 16.80
CA GLY A 65 6.79 8.64 17.36
C GLY A 65 7.88 7.58 17.53
N GLY A 66 9.14 7.96 17.36
CA GLY A 66 10.29 7.09 17.69
C GLY A 66 10.47 6.87 19.20
N SER A 67 9.71 7.58 20.03
CA SER A 67 9.70 7.54 21.49
C SER A 67 8.55 6.67 22.02
N ALA A 68 8.76 6.05 23.19
CA ALA A 68 7.72 5.27 23.85
C ALA A 68 6.56 6.19 24.27
N THR A 69 5.32 5.74 24.05
CA THR A 69 4.11 6.47 24.43
C THR A 69 3.81 6.23 25.90
N VAL A 70 3.58 7.29 26.66
CA VAL A 70 3.21 7.22 28.08
C VAL A 70 1.75 7.61 28.23
N VAL A 71 0.95 6.78 28.88
CA VAL A 71 -0.45 7.03 29.19
C VAL A 71 -0.60 7.18 30.70
N ARG A 72 -1.24 8.25 31.15
CA ARG A 72 -1.51 8.51 32.57
C ARG A 72 -3.01 8.69 32.81
N ALA A 73 -3.55 7.99 33.80
CA ALA A 73 -4.92 8.13 34.27
C ALA A 73 -4.91 8.20 35.81
N GLY A 74 -5.04 9.40 36.37
CA GLY A 74 -4.85 9.62 37.81
C GLY A 74 -3.43 9.23 38.25
N ALA A 75 -3.31 8.32 39.23
CA ALA A 75 -2.04 7.78 39.71
C ALA A 75 -1.49 6.62 38.87
N ALA A 76 -2.29 6.05 37.96
CA ALA A 76 -1.86 4.96 37.10
C ALA A 76 -1.08 5.49 35.89
N GLN A 77 0.07 4.88 35.60
CA GLN A 77 0.88 5.15 34.42
C GLN A 77 1.17 3.84 33.69
N ALA A 78 0.97 3.84 32.37
CA ALA A 78 1.39 2.77 31.48
C ALA A 78 2.36 3.34 30.44
N THR A 79 3.43 2.60 30.14
CA THR A 79 4.39 2.96 29.10
C THR A 79 4.31 1.92 27.99
N LEU A 80 4.00 2.36 26.78
CA LEU A 80 4.01 1.55 25.58
C LEU A 80 5.35 1.76 24.87
N ALA A 81 6.18 0.73 24.81
CA ALA A 81 7.46 0.79 24.10
C ALA A 81 7.23 1.18 22.64
N ALA A 82 8.08 2.07 22.11
CA ALA A 82 8.07 2.36 20.69
C ALA A 82 8.36 1.06 19.94
N PRO A 83 7.47 0.60 19.04
CA PRO A 83 7.79 -0.56 18.23
C PRO A 83 9.02 -0.22 17.37
N ALA A 84 9.95 -1.19 17.25
CA ALA A 84 11.10 -1.03 16.37
C ALA A 84 10.63 -0.58 14.98
N ALA A 85 11.29 0.44 14.42
CA ALA A 85 10.99 0.88 13.07
C ALA A 85 11.15 -0.32 12.13
N PRO A 86 10.17 -0.59 11.24
CA PRO A 86 10.30 -1.69 10.30
C PRO A 86 11.55 -1.45 9.46
N ARG A 87 12.45 -2.43 9.44
CA ARG A 87 13.59 -2.38 8.52
C ARG A 87 13.06 -2.58 7.11
N LEU A 88 13.00 -1.49 6.35
CA LEU A 88 12.64 -1.56 4.94
C LEU A 88 13.77 -2.24 4.17
N GLY A 89 13.41 -3.18 3.30
CA GLY A 89 14.35 -3.75 2.33
C GLY A 89 14.81 -2.71 1.29
N ALA A 90 15.72 -3.12 0.41
CA ALA A 90 16.17 -2.26 -0.68
C ALA A 90 15.05 -2.05 -1.73
N VAL A 91 15.13 -0.95 -2.46
CA VAL A 91 14.32 -0.70 -3.66
C VAL A 91 15.13 -1.16 -4.88
N THR A 92 14.58 -2.09 -5.65
CA THR A 92 15.21 -2.55 -6.89
C THR A 92 14.66 -1.76 -8.07
N VAL A 93 15.50 -0.97 -8.72
CA VAL A 93 15.16 -0.17 -9.91
C VAL A 93 15.63 -0.88 -11.17
N LEU A 94 14.72 -1.12 -12.10
CA LEU A 94 14.93 -1.77 -13.39
C LEU A 94 14.60 -0.78 -14.51
N GLY A 95 15.54 -0.54 -15.42
CA GLY A 95 15.35 0.40 -16.53
C GLY A 95 16.32 0.19 -17.68
N ARG A 96 16.24 1.06 -18.67
CA ARG A 96 17.25 1.22 -19.74
C ARG A 96 18.23 2.32 -19.43
N ALA A 97 19.38 2.25 -20.11
CA ALA A 97 20.41 3.27 -20.00
C ALA A 97 19.86 4.63 -20.43
N GLY A 98 19.84 5.58 -19.50
CA GLY A 98 19.24 6.89 -19.70
C GLY A 98 19.23 7.73 -18.44
N TRP A 99 18.76 8.96 -18.58
CA TRP A 99 18.67 9.92 -17.48
C TRP A 99 17.64 9.51 -16.44
N GLU A 100 16.51 8.92 -16.85
CA GLU A 100 15.45 8.52 -15.93
C GLU A 100 15.97 7.55 -14.85
N ALA A 101 16.58 6.42 -15.24
CA ALA A 101 17.09 5.43 -14.29
C ALA A 101 18.10 6.03 -13.30
N LYS A 102 19.00 6.88 -13.79
CA LYS A 102 19.98 7.58 -12.95
C LYS A 102 19.29 8.50 -11.93
N PHE A 103 18.37 9.34 -12.38
CA PHE A 103 17.74 10.35 -11.51
C PHE A 103 16.70 9.76 -10.55
N VAL A 104 16.03 8.67 -10.92
CA VAL A 104 15.16 7.93 -10.01
C VAL A 104 15.97 7.25 -8.90
N ALA A 105 17.05 6.55 -9.27
CA ALA A 105 17.93 5.92 -8.28
C ALA A 105 18.50 6.97 -7.31
N ALA A 106 19.06 8.06 -7.84
CA ALA A 106 19.58 9.16 -7.03
C ALA A 106 18.48 9.79 -6.15
N ALA A 107 17.27 10.00 -6.68
CA ALA A 107 16.18 10.57 -5.91
C ALA A 107 15.77 9.73 -4.70
N LEU A 108 15.81 8.41 -4.84
CA LEU A 108 15.51 7.48 -3.76
C LEU A 108 16.66 7.39 -2.75
N GLU A 109 17.91 7.29 -3.21
CA GLU A 109 19.10 7.27 -2.34
C GLU A 109 19.20 8.55 -1.49
N GLU A 110 18.97 9.72 -2.11
CA GLU A 110 18.97 11.01 -1.42
C GLU A 110 17.81 11.16 -0.42
N ARG A 111 16.79 10.30 -0.50
CA ARG A 111 15.69 10.22 0.48
C ARG A 111 15.90 9.13 1.52
N GLY A 112 17.07 8.49 1.53
CA GLY A 112 17.48 7.49 2.50
C GLY A 112 17.08 6.06 2.14
N TRP A 113 16.62 5.80 0.91
CA TRP A 113 16.35 4.44 0.47
C TRP A 113 17.64 3.75 0.05
N SER A 114 17.82 2.50 0.47
CA SER A 114 18.83 1.62 -0.12
C SER A 114 18.38 1.20 -1.52
N VAL A 115 19.17 1.49 -2.55
CA VAL A 115 18.81 1.17 -3.95
C VAL A 115 19.70 0.06 -4.52
N ARG A 116 19.08 -0.85 -5.25
CA ARG A 116 19.75 -1.75 -6.21
C ARG A 116 19.29 -1.34 -7.59
N LEU A 117 20.21 -1.12 -8.51
CA LEU A 117 19.89 -0.64 -9.84
C LEU A 117 20.37 -1.65 -10.87
N ARG A 118 19.51 -2.00 -11.85
CA ARG A 118 19.86 -2.79 -13.02
C ARG A 118 19.40 -2.03 -14.27
N VAL A 119 20.33 -1.78 -15.17
CA VAL A 119 20.13 -0.96 -16.35
C VAL A 119 20.57 -1.71 -17.60
N ALA A 120 19.64 -1.93 -18.52
CA ALA A 120 19.95 -2.51 -19.83
C ALA A 120 20.67 -1.47 -20.71
N VAL A 121 21.91 -1.75 -21.09
CA VAL A 121 22.73 -0.88 -21.97
C VAL A 121 22.76 -1.37 -23.42
N ALA A 122 22.57 -2.67 -23.63
CA ALA A 122 22.43 -3.30 -24.95
C ALA A 122 21.68 -4.64 -24.79
N PRO A 123 21.23 -5.29 -25.89
CA PRO A 123 20.56 -6.58 -25.80
C PRO A 123 21.41 -7.62 -25.05
N GLY A 124 20.90 -8.13 -23.92
CA GLY A 124 21.59 -9.10 -23.06
C GLY A 124 22.76 -8.52 -22.25
N ILE A 125 22.97 -7.20 -22.26
CA ILE A 125 24.02 -6.54 -21.50
C ILE A 125 23.38 -5.57 -20.51
N ASP A 126 23.54 -5.88 -19.22
CA ASP A 126 23.07 -5.08 -18.10
C ASP A 126 24.24 -4.52 -17.28
N VAL A 127 24.06 -3.31 -16.77
CA VAL A 127 24.90 -2.72 -15.73
C VAL A 127 24.14 -2.77 -14.41
N THR A 128 24.79 -3.27 -13.37
CA THR A 128 24.21 -3.34 -12.02
C THR A 128 24.96 -2.45 -11.04
N GLN A 129 24.23 -1.86 -10.10
CA GLN A 129 24.75 -1.15 -8.93
C GLN A 129 24.08 -1.69 -7.67
N GLY A 130 24.89 -1.90 -6.62
CA GLY A 130 24.45 -2.46 -5.34
C GLY A 130 24.54 -3.99 -5.31
N ALA A 131 23.83 -4.59 -4.36
CA ALA A 131 23.79 -6.05 -4.20
C ALA A 131 23.04 -6.72 -5.37
N ALA A 132 23.30 -8.02 -5.54
CA ALA A 132 22.61 -8.83 -6.54
C ALA A 132 21.09 -8.71 -6.44
N GLU A 133 20.43 -8.75 -7.59
CA GLU A 133 18.98 -8.64 -7.68
C GLU A 133 18.30 -9.81 -6.95
N ALA A 134 17.55 -9.46 -5.91
CA ALA A 134 16.67 -10.37 -5.21
C ALA A 134 15.22 -9.88 -5.35
N PHE A 135 14.29 -10.83 -5.48
CA PHE A 135 12.85 -10.55 -5.50
C PHE A 135 12.18 -11.39 -4.40
N ASP A 136 12.46 -10.99 -3.17
CA ASP A 136 11.85 -11.54 -1.97
C ASP A 136 11.47 -10.40 -1.03
N THR A 137 10.43 -10.62 -0.23
CA THR A 137 9.88 -9.59 0.68
C THR A 137 10.73 -9.38 1.93
N ALA A 138 11.74 -10.22 2.19
CA ALA A 138 12.66 -10.04 3.32
C ALA A 138 13.75 -9.01 3.01
N THR A 139 14.18 -8.91 1.75
CA THR A 139 15.30 -8.05 1.35
C THR A 139 14.90 -6.90 0.42
N THR A 140 13.70 -6.95 -0.17
CA THR A 140 13.25 -5.99 -1.19
C THR A 140 11.94 -5.35 -0.78
N ALA A 141 11.97 -4.04 -0.54
CA ALA A 141 10.79 -3.25 -0.20
C ALA A 141 9.88 -3.04 -1.41
N ALA A 142 10.46 -2.69 -2.56
CA ALA A 142 9.72 -2.52 -3.80
C ALA A 142 10.61 -2.79 -5.03
N VAL A 143 9.97 -3.15 -6.13
CA VAL A 143 10.57 -3.15 -7.47
C VAL A 143 10.00 -1.98 -8.25
N VAL A 144 10.86 -1.18 -8.89
CA VAL A 144 10.49 -0.08 -9.79
C VAL A 144 10.91 -0.48 -11.19
N VAL A 145 9.97 -0.47 -12.14
CA VAL A 145 10.23 -0.72 -13.56
C VAL A 145 9.94 0.57 -14.31
N LEU A 146 10.95 1.10 -15.01
CA LEU A 146 10.89 2.44 -15.59
C LEU A 146 10.45 2.48 -17.05
N ASP A 147 10.64 1.38 -17.78
CA ASP A 147 10.28 1.31 -19.19
C ASP A 147 9.91 -0.11 -19.63
N SER A 148 9.28 -0.22 -20.80
CA SER A 148 8.77 -1.49 -21.32
C SER A 148 9.85 -2.49 -21.72
N GLY A 149 11.09 -2.03 -21.96
CA GLY A 149 12.24 -2.85 -22.32
C GLY A 149 13.13 -3.25 -21.14
N ALA A 150 12.83 -2.77 -19.93
CA ALA A 150 13.66 -2.98 -18.73
C ALA A 150 13.68 -4.43 -18.23
N VAL A 151 12.69 -5.24 -18.62
CA VAL A 151 12.54 -6.62 -18.15
C VAL A 151 12.25 -7.58 -19.30
N ASP A 152 12.93 -8.72 -19.27
CA ASP A 152 12.58 -9.87 -20.10
C ASP A 152 11.42 -10.68 -19.48
N ALA A 153 10.94 -11.69 -20.21
CA ALA A 153 9.82 -12.52 -19.74
C ALA A 153 10.14 -13.27 -18.43
N ALA A 154 11.39 -13.70 -18.25
CA ALA A 154 11.83 -14.42 -17.06
C ALA A 154 11.87 -13.52 -15.82
N THR A 155 12.41 -12.31 -15.95
CA THR A 155 12.40 -11.29 -14.89
C THR A 155 10.97 -10.90 -14.57
N ALA A 156 10.13 -10.63 -15.56
CA ALA A 156 8.73 -10.27 -15.37
C ALA A 156 7.95 -11.36 -14.60
N ALA A 157 8.19 -12.64 -14.89
CA ALA A 157 7.58 -13.74 -14.15
C ALA A 157 8.02 -13.78 -12.67
N ARG A 158 9.30 -13.50 -12.38
CA ARG A 158 9.80 -13.40 -11.00
C ARG A 158 9.21 -12.19 -10.26
N VAL A 159 9.10 -11.04 -10.92
CA VAL A 159 8.43 -9.84 -10.39
C VAL A 159 6.96 -10.14 -10.08
N ALA A 160 6.23 -10.76 -11.01
CA ALA A 160 4.84 -11.14 -10.82
C ALA A 160 4.63 -12.10 -9.63
N ARG A 161 5.57 -13.03 -9.41
CA ARG A 161 5.55 -13.90 -8.22
C ARG A 161 5.78 -13.10 -6.94
N TYR A 162 6.80 -12.25 -6.92
CA TYR A 162 7.12 -11.38 -5.78
C TYR A 162 5.96 -10.48 -5.38
N VAL A 163 5.30 -9.83 -6.34
CA VAL A 163 4.11 -9.00 -6.10
C VAL A 163 2.98 -9.82 -5.49
N ARG A 164 2.66 -10.99 -6.07
CA ARG A 164 1.58 -11.85 -5.54
C ARG A 164 1.85 -12.31 -4.11
N GLN A 165 3.11 -12.43 -3.70
CA GLN A 165 3.55 -12.79 -2.35
C GLN A 165 3.53 -11.62 -1.34
N GLY A 166 3.14 -10.41 -1.74
CA GLY A 166 3.08 -9.24 -0.87
C GLY A 166 4.06 -8.13 -1.24
N GLY A 167 4.92 -8.36 -2.23
CA GLY A 167 5.88 -7.38 -2.71
C GLY A 167 5.25 -6.13 -3.31
N GLY A 168 6.00 -5.02 -3.26
CA GLY A 168 5.62 -3.74 -3.87
C GLY A 168 6.13 -3.61 -5.29
N LEU A 169 5.31 -3.13 -6.22
CA LEU A 169 5.72 -2.82 -7.60
C LEU A 169 5.34 -1.40 -7.97
N VAL A 170 6.25 -0.69 -8.62
CA VAL A 170 6.01 0.57 -9.32
C VAL A 170 6.27 0.36 -10.80
N LEU A 171 5.29 0.67 -11.64
CA LEU A 171 5.42 0.73 -13.09
C LEU A 171 5.41 2.20 -13.50
N ALA A 172 6.49 2.70 -14.08
CA ALA A 172 6.60 4.09 -14.53
C ALA A 172 6.69 4.19 -16.05
N GLY A 173 6.36 5.36 -16.61
CA GLY A 173 6.45 5.62 -18.04
C GLY A 173 5.65 4.60 -18.87
N ASP A 174 6.31 3.98 -19.84
CA ASP A 174 5.72 2.95 -20.70
C ASP A 174 5.87 1.52 -20.13
N ALA A 175 6.40 1.32 -18.92
CA ALA A 175 6.60 -0.01 -18.33
C ALA A 175 5.30 -0.85 -18.29
N ALA A 176 4.15 -0.19 -18.05
CA ALA A 176 2.85 -0.84 -18.04
C ALA A 176 2.38 -1.31 -19.44
N ALA A 177 2.99 -0.81 -20.52
CA ALA A 177 2.71 -1.27 -21.88
C ALA A 177 3.34 -2.63 -22.18
N ALA A 178 4.39 -3.04 -21.44
CA ALA A 178 5.04 -4.33 -21.58
C ALA A 178 4.02 -5.47 -21.37
N SER A 179 3.88 -6.34 -22.37
CA SER A 179 2.91 -7.44 -22.35
C SER A 179 3.07 -8.35 -21.14
N SER A 180 4.30 -8.56 -20.69
CA SER A 180 4.65 -9.40 -19.54
C SER A 180 4.25 -8.80 -18.18
N LEU A 181 4.04 -7.48 -18.09
CA LEU A 181 3.67 -6.76 -16.86
C LEU A 181 2.25 -6.21 -16.87
N ARG A 182 1.59 -6.14 -18.04
CA ARG A 182 0.25 -5.55 -18.21
C ARG A 182 -0.79 -6.11 -17.23
N THR A 183 -0.73 -7.42 -16.92
CA THR A 183 -1.68 -8.04 -15.99
C THR A 183 -1.53 -7.57 -14.54
N LEU A 184 -0.37 -7.02 -14.17
CA LEU A 184 -0.11 -6.45 -12.86
C LEU A 184 -0.48 -4.96 -12.80
N ALA A 185 -0.57 -4.28 -13.94
CA ALA A 185 -0.74 -2.84 -14.05
C ALA A 185 -2.05 -2.36 -13.42
N ALA A 186 -2.06 -1.13 -12.89
CA ALA A 186 -3.23 -0.50 -12.28
C ALA A 186 -4.32 -0.15 -13.32
N GLY A 187 -3.94 -0.03 -14.58
CA GLY A 187 -4.86 0.22 -15.67
C GLY A 187 -4.19 0.10 -17.03
N ASP A 188 -5.01 0.18 -18.07
CA ASP A 188 -4.53 0.22 -19.44
C ASP A 188 -3.83 1.56 -19.72
N VAL A 189 -2.78 1.50 -20.52
CA VAL A 189 -2.04 2.69 -20.97
C VAL A 189 -2.75 3.31 -22.18
N GLY A 190 -3.16 4.57 -22.05
CA GLY A 190 -3.67 5.38 -23.15
C GLY A 190 -2.59 5.87 -24.12
N ALA A 191 -3.02 6.57 -25.17
CA ALA A 191 -2.09 7.26 -26.07
C ALA A 191 -1.31 8.34 -25.32
N VAL A 192 -0.04 8.54 -25.68
CA VAL A 192 0.80 9.55 -25.02
C VAL A 192 0.20 10.94 -25.22
N GLU A 193 0.09 11.66 -24.11
CA GLU A 193 -0.36 13.04 -24.04
C GLU A 193 0.85 13.94 -23.80
N ALA A 194 1.00 14.96 -24.64
CA ALA A 194 2.09 15.91 -24.50
C ALA A 194 1.99 16.70 -23.19
N GLY A 195 3.13 17.17 -22.70
CA GLY A 195 3.17 18.15 -21.62
C GLY A 195 2.74 19.53 -22.12
N VAL A 196 2.27 20.37 -21.19
CA VAL A 196 1.95 21.76 -21.47
C VAL A 196 3.26 22.53 -21.72
N PRO A 197 3.44 23.18 -22.89
CA PRO A 197 4.65 23.95 -23.17
C PRO A 197 4.88 25.04 -22.13
N GLY A 198 6.12 25.18 -21.67
CA GLY A 198 6.52 26.17 -20.65
C GLY A 198 6.16 25.79 -19.21
N ALA A 199 5.35 24.75 -18.99
CA ALA A 199 4.91 24.37 -17.64
C ALA A 199 5.97 23.63 -16.81
N LEU A 200 7.13 23.31 -17.38
CA LEU A 200 8.26 22.83 -16.57
C LEU A 200 8.78 23.93 -15.63
N ASP A 201 8.69 25.19 -16.04
CA ASP A 201 9.33 26.32 -15.35
C ASP A 201 8.33 27.18 -14.55
N ASP A 202 7.04 26.80 -14.51
CA ASP A 202 5.95 27.61 -13.91
C ASP A 202 5.56 27.23 -12.47
N GLY A 203 6.39 26.41 -11.79
CA GLY A 203 6.10 25.90 -10.45
C GLY A 203 5.13 24.70 -10.40
N THR A 204 4.63 24.24 -11.56
CA THR A 204 3.86 22.98 -11.70
C THR A 204 4.47 22.02 -12.73
N PRO A 205 5.73 21.60 -12.52
CA PRO A 205 6.53 20.89 -13.52
C PRO A 205 5.90 19.58 -14.02
N GLU A 206 5.04 18.93 -13.23
CA GLU A 206 4.33 17.72 -13.64
C GLU A 206 3.41 17.97 -14.86
N ARG A 207 2.90 19.20 -15.02
CA ARG A 207 2.12 19.60 -16.19
C ARG A 207 2.95 19.67 -17.46
N GLY A 208 4.24 19.96 -17.34
CA GLY A 208 5.19 20.03 -18.45
C GLY A 208 5.70 18.67 -18.91
N LEU A 209 5.47 17.60 -18.15
CA LEU A 209 5.88 16.24 -18.53
C LEU A 209 4.94 15.64 -19.56
N ALA A 210 5.44 14.75 -20.42
CA ALA A 210 4.56 13.87 -21.18
C ALA A 210 3.99 12.78 -20.25
N LEU A 211 2.84 12.23 -20.63
CA LEU A 211 2.04 11.33 -19.80
C LEU A 211 1.46 10.23 -20.67
N PHE A 212 1.51 8.99 -20.20
CA PHE A 212 0.66 7.89 -20.61
C PHE A 212 -0.57 7.84 -19.69
N PRO A 213 -1.75 8.35 -20.10
CA PRO A 213 -2.94 8.36 -19.26
C PRO A 213 -3.28 6.94 -18.81
N VAL A 214 -3.51 6.76 -17.52
CA VAL A 214 -3.92 5.47 -16.97
C VAL A 214 -5.44 5.38 -17.07
N ALA A 215 -5.95 4.38 -17.77
CA ALA A 215 -7.36 3.98 -17.71
C ALA A 215 -7.51 2.92 -16.60
N PRO A 216 -7.88 3.31 -15.36
CA PRO A 216 -7.77 2.41 -14.22
C PRO A 216 -8.73 1.23 -14.38
N HIS A 217 -8.28 0.04 -13.96
CA HIS A 217 -9.18 -1.11 -13.83
C HIS A 217 -10.19 -0.88 -12.70
N ALA A 218 -11.26 -1.69 -12.68
CA ALA A 218 -12.34 -1.54 -11.71
C ALA A 218 -11.89 -1.67 -10.24
N ASP A 219 -10.81 -2.43 -9.99
CA ASP A 219 -10.18 -2.65 -8.68
C ASP A 219 -9.04 -1.66 -8.38
N ALA A 220 -8.79 -0.70 -9.26
CA ALA A 220 -7.74 0.29 -9.12
C ALA A 220 -8.26 1.62 -8.55
N VAL A 221 -7.41 2.26 -7.76
CA VAL A 221 -7.66 3.55 -7.12
C VAL A 221 -6.79 4.62 -7.79
N PRO A 222 -7.39 5.65 -8.41
CA PRO A 222 -6.62 6.79 -8.90
C PRO A 222 -6.02 7.56 -7.71
N LEU A 223 -4.70 7.78 -7.75
CA LEU A 223 -3.95 8.49 -6.71
C LEU A 223 -3.64 9.94 -7.12
N GLU A 224 -3.41 10.16 -8.41
CA GLU A 224 -3.05 11.48 -8.94
C GLU A 224 -3.74 11.71 -10.29
N ARG A 225 -4.20 12.95 -10.51
CA ARG A 225 -4.81 13.39 -11.77
C ARG A 225 -4.09 14.60 -12.31
N ARG A 226 -3.97 14.64 -13.63
CA ARG A 226 -3.52 15.80 -14.40
C ARG A 226 -4.65 16.23 -15.32
N GLY A 227 -5.38 17.28 -14.92
CA GLY A 227 -6.63 17.65 -15.58
C GLY A 227 -7.64 16.50 -15.54
N ALA A 228 -8.14 16.07 -16.70
CA ALA A 228 -9.08 14.96 -16.81
C ALA A 228 -8.42 13.57 -16.73
N HIS A 229 -7.09 13.48 -16.90
CA HIS A 229 -6.38 12.22 -17.02
C HIS A 229 -5.88 11.73 -15.66
N VAL A 230 -5.94 10.41 -15.45
CA VAL A 230 -5.29 9.79 -14.28
C VAL A 230 -3.82 9.62 -14.62
N ALA A 231 -2.97 10.26 -13.82
CA ALA A 231 -1.52 10.22 -13.99
C ALA A 231 -0.89 9.12 -13.13
N VAL A 232 -1.44 8.87 -11.94
CA VAL A 232 -0.99 7.78 -11.05
C VAL A 232 -2.20 7.01 -10.54
N ALA A 233 -2.13 5.69 -10.61
CA ALA A 233 -3.13 4.80 -10.02
C ALA A 233 -2.46 3.66 -9.25
N ALA A 234 -3.16 3.10 -8.28
CA ALA A 234 -2.70 1.94 -7.54
C ALA A 234 -3.74 0.83 -7.53
N ARG A 235 -3.30 -0.41 -7.45
CA ARG A 235 -4.18 -1.56 -7.25
C ARG A 235 -3.53 -2.61 -6.36
N ARG A 236 -4.34 -3.56 -5.91
CA ARG A 236 -3.87 -4.79 -5.27
C ARG A 236 -3.73 -5.90 -6.29
N VAL A 237 -2.68 -6.72 -6.12
CA VAL A 237 -2.48 -7.94 -6.90
C VAL A 237 -2.01 -9.04 -5.95
N GLY A 238 -2.88 -10.00 -5.64
CA GLY A 238 -2.65 -10.92 -4.53
C GLY A 238 -2.49 -10.14 -3.22
N ALA A 239 -1.43 -10.41 -2.46
CA ALA A 239 -1.09 -9.64 -1.26
C ALA A 239 -0.35 -8.32 -1.55
N GLY A 240 0.18 -8.14 -2.76
CA GLY A 240 1.05 -7.03 -3.13
C GLY A 240 0.32 -5.73 -3.43
N ARG A 241 1.12 -4.67 -3.58
CA ARG A 241 0.68 -3.33 -3.99
C ARG A 241 1.36 -2.97 -5.29
N VAL A 242 0.58 -2.53 -6.27
CA VAL A 242 1.10 -2.03 -7.53
C VAL A 242 0.72 -0.57 -7.66
N VAL A 243 1.69 0.29 -7.95
CA VAL A 243 1.49 1.68 -8.34
C VAL A 243 1.92 1.81 -9.80
N GLN A 244 1.09 2.45 -10.61
CA GLN A 244 1.39 2.79 -11.99
C GLN A 244 1.43 4.31 -12.11
N ALA A 245 2.56 4.85 -12.56
CA ALA A 245 2.75 6.28 -12.82
C ALA A 245 2.99 6.48 -14.31
N GLY A 246 2.09 7.19 -14.98
CA GLY A 246 2.13 7.41 -16.43
C GLY A 246 3.12 8.48 -16.88
N TYR A 247 3.74 9.25 -15.98
CA TYR A 247 4.68 10.29 -16.36
C TYR A 247 5.91 9.73 -17.10
N VAL A 248 6.33 10.46 -18.12
CA VAL A 248 7.45 10.12 -18.99
C VAL A 248 8.62 11.04 -18.69
N GLU A 249 9.81 10.45 -18.50
CA GLU A 249 11.08 11.18 -18.30
C GLU A 249 10.97 12.23 -17.16
N THR A 250 10.60 11.78 -15.96
CA THR A 250 10.46 12.65 -14.78
C THR A 250 11.75 13.36 -14.39
N TRP A 251 12.92 12.92 -14.89
CA TRP A 251 14.17 13.67 -14.73
C TRP A 251 14.09 15.10 -15.30
N ARG A 252 13.21 15.36 -16.27
CA ARG A 252 13.01 16.71 -16.83
C ARG A 252 12.42 17.66 -15.80
N TRP A 253 11.54 17.17 -14.93
CA TRP A 253 11.08 17.92 -13.75
C TRP A 253 12.27 18.24 -12.85
N ARG A 254 13.12 17.25 -12.52
CA ARG A 254 14.30 17.52 -11.69
C ARG A 254 15.26 18.57 -12.26
N MET A 255 15.29 18.73 -13.58
CA MET A 255 16.11 19.72 -14.29
C MET A 255 15.38 21.03 -14.59
N ALA A 256 14.13 21.20 -14.16
CA ALA A 256 13.39 22.43 -14.32
C ALA A 256 14.09 23.61 -13.64
N ALA A 257 13.87 24.82 -14.14
CA ALA A 257 14.52 26.02 -13.62
C ALA A 257 14.00 26.45 -12.23
N ALA A 258 12.93 25.85 -11.72
CA ALA A 258 12.38 26.17 -10.40
C ALA A 258 13.28 25.69 -9.25
N ASP A 259 13.47 26.54 -8.24
CA ASP A 259 14.42 26.34 -7.13
C ASP A 259 14.18 25.06 -6.32
N ASP A 260 12.93 24.64 -6.16
CA ASP A 260 12.54 23.47 -5.38
C ASP A 260 12.39 22.19 -6.22
N ALA A 261 12.54 22.27 -7.55
CA ALA A 261 12.25 21.16 -8.45
C ALA A 261 13.01 19.85 -8.13
N PRO A 262 14.31 19.88 -7.79
CA PRO A 262 15.01 18.66 -7.35
C PRO A 262 14.44 18.08 -6.05
N ALA A 263 14.07 18.92 -5.08
CA ALA A 263 13.50 18.48 -3.82
C ALA A 263 12.09 17.89 -4.00
N ALA A 264 11.27 18.54 -4.84
CA ALA A 264 9.93 18.10 -5.17
C ALA A 264 9.93 16.75 -5.92
N HIS A 265 10.83 16.58 -6.90
CA HIS A 265 11.04 15.32 -7.61
C HIS A 265 11.42 14.17 -6.65
N ARG A 266 12.36 14.42 -5.74
CA ARG A 266 12.75 13.45 -4.69
C ARG A 266 11.59 13.09 -3.78
N ALA A 267 10.85 14.10 -3.35
CA ALA A 267 9.68 13.89 -2.50
C ALA A 267 8.60 13.07 -3.22
N TRP A 268 8.36 13.34 -4.50
CA TRP A 268 7.40 12.61 -5.33
C TRP A 268 7.78 11.14 -5.49
N TRP A 269 9.02 10.84 -5.91
CA TRP A 269 9.48 9.45 -6.06
C TRP A 269 9.44 8.67 -4.75
N ALA A 270 9.86 9.30 -3.64
CA ALA A 270 9.77 8.67 -2.32
C ALA A 270 8.32 8.36 -1.93
N ARG A 271 7.34 9.23 -2.25
CA ARG A 271 5.91 8.98 -1.99
C ARG A 271 5.38 7.84 -2.85
N VAL A 272 5.70 7.83 -4.15
CA VAL A 272 5.27 6.78 -5.10
C VAL A 272 5.79 5.41 -4.65
N VAL A 273 7.08 5.32 -4.33
CA VAL A 273 7.68 4.06 -3.84
C VAL A 273 7.12 3.67 -2.48
N ALA A 274 6.96 4.61 -1.55
CA ALA A 274 6.38 4.31 -0.23
C ALA A 274 4.94 3.77 -0.32
N ALA A 275 4.15 4.20 -1.31
CA ALA A 275 2.79 3.69 -1.53
C ALA A 275 2.79 2.21 -1.93
N ALA A 276 3.82 1.74 -2.65
CA ALA A 276 3.97 0.35 -3.05
C ALA A 276 4.74 -0.49 -2.03
N ALA A 277 5.68 0.10 -1.28
CA ALA A 277 6.68 -0.60 -0.49
C ALA A 277 6.07 -1.59 0.51
N TYR A 278 6.64 -2.79 0.53
CA TYR A 278 6.40 -3.80 1.55
C TYR A 278 7.15 -3.43 2.83
N ALA A 279 6.42 -3.39 3.94
CA ALA A 279 6.95 -3.24 5.29
C ALA A 279 6.41 -4.40 6.16
N PRO A 280 7.26 -5.33 6.63
CA PRO A 280 6.80 -6.38 7.52
C PRO A 280 6.31 -5.76 8.84
N VAL A 281 5.16 -6.22 9.33
CA VAL A 281 4.68 -5.86 10.67
C VAL A 281 5.60 -6.53 11.67
N SER A 282 6.41 -5.73 12.38
CA SER A 282 7.17 -6.23 13.52
C SER A 282 6.19 -6.59 14.63
N THR A 283 6.08 -7.88 14.95
CA THR A 283 5.41 -8.34 16.16
C THR A 283 6.22 -7.88 17.36
N VAL A 284 5.57 -7.19 18.30
CA VAL A 284 6.19 -6.83 19.58
C VAL A 284 6.44 -8.14 20.33
N PRO A 285 7.67 -8.44 20.79
CA PRO A 285 7.89 -9.50 21.76
C PRO A 285 7.12 -9.10 23.02
N ASN A 286 6.14 -9.89 23.45
CA ASN A 286 5.54 -9.73 24.77
C ASN A 286 6.70 -9.71 25.77
N ALA A 287 6.82 -8.61 26.51
CA ALA A 287 7.72 -8.53 27.64
C ALA A 287 7.45 -9.75 28.53
N THR A 288 8.47 -10.60 28.66
CA THR A 288 8.43 -11.75 29.54
C THR A 288 8.14 -11.28 30.95
N ASP A 289 7.05 -11.81 31.47
CA ASP A 289 6.62 -11.74 32.85
C ASP A 289 7.65 -12.48 33.72
N GLU A 290 8.71 -11.78 34.12
CA GLU A 290 9.67 -12.23 35.14
C GLU A 290 9.52 -11.41 36.43
N THR A 291 8.29 -11.12 36.86
CA THR A 291 8.04 -10.80 38.26
C THR A 291 6.57 -11.02 38.59
N LEU A 292 6.32 -12.14 39.29
CA LEU A 292 5.16 -12.52 40.12
C LEU A 292 4.49 -13.82 39.64
N GLY A 293 4.95 -14.94 40.20
CA GLY A 293 4.25 -16.21 40.09
C GLY A 293 2.86 -16.14 40.73
N VAL A 294 1.83 -16.59 40.00
CA VAL A 294 0.80 -17.58 40.39
C VAL A 294 -0.02 -17.86 39.12
N GLY A 295 -0.29 -19.15 38.86
CA GLY A 295 -0.76 -19.73 37.61
C GLY A 295 -1.88 -19.00 36.84
N ALA A 296 -1.64 -18.82 35.54
CA ALA A 296 -2.70 -18.68 34.54
C ALA A 296 -2.40 -19.62 33.37
N VAL A 297 -3.39 -20.46 33.08
CA VAL A 297 -3.34 -21.60 32.19
C VAL A 297 -3.12 -21.16 30.74
N SER A 298 -2.19 -21.86 30.09
CA SER A 298 -1.90 -21.79 28.66
C SER A 298 -3.18 -21.87 27.80
N ASN A 299 -3.44 -20.81 27.02
CA ASN A 299 -4.34 -20.83 25.87
C ASN A 299 -3.87 -19.82 24.81
N ALA A 300 -2.61 -19.93 24.41
CA ALA A 300 -2.14 -19.35 23.15
C ALA A 300 -2.58 -20.26 21.99
N ARG A 301 -3.87 -20.23 21.65
CA ARG A 301 -4.32 -20.64 20.33
C ARG A 301 -4.14 -19.45 19.40
N SER A 302 -3.25 -19.62 18.42
CA SER A 302 -3.30 -19.05 17.08
C SER A 302 -4.35 -17.94 16.90
N SER A 303 -3.99 -16.68 17.12
CA SER A 303 -4.83 -15.55 16.73
C SER A 303 -4.66 -15.33 15.22
N SER A 304 -5.27 -16.21 14.43
CA SER A 304 -5.60 -16.02 13.01
C SER A 304 -6.88 -15.19 12.83
N ASN A 305 -7.24 -14.37 13.82
CA ASN A 305 -8.43 -13.54 13.82
C ASN A 305 -7.99 -12.07 13.82
N ASP A 306 -7.52 -11.61 12.67
CA ASP A 306 -7.62 -10.21 12.28
C ASP A 306 -9.08 -10.01 11.83
N PRO A 307 -9.92 -9.30 12.61
CA PRO A 307 -11.30 -9.02 12.20
C PRO A 307 -11.30 -8.06 11.02
N ALA A 308 -11.38 -8.62 9.81
CA ALA A 308 -11.84 -8.01 8.56
C ALA A 308 -11.70 -6.47 8.47
N PRO A 309 -10.61 -5.92 7.88
CA PRO A 309 -10.39 -4.48 7.72
C PRO A 309 -11.48 -3.72 6.94
N LEU A 310 -12.43 -4.43 6.33
CA LEU A 310 -13.63 -3.85 5.72
C LEU A 310 -14.64 -3.34 6.77
N ALA A 311 -14.79 -4.06 7.89
CA ALA A 311 -15.72 -3.68 8.96
C ALA A 311 -15.24 -2.42 9.70
N ASP A 312 -13.93 -2.31 9.94
CA ASP A 312 -13.31 -1.12 10.51
C ASP A 312 -13.33 0.08 9.54
N ALA A 313 -13.21 -0.16 8.24
CA ALA A 313 -13.39 0.88 7.22
C ALA A 313 -14.83 1.41 7.18
N ILE A 314 -15.83 0.53 7.28
CA ILE A 314 -17.26 0.91 7.33
C ILE A 314 -17.57 1.65 8.64
N ALA A 315 -16.96 1.25 9.76
CA ALA A 315 -17.11 1.94 11.04
C ALA A 315 -16.45 3.33 11.04
N ALA A 316 -15.30 3.48 10.37
CA ALA A 316 -14.58 4.75 10.24
C ALA A 316 -15.25 5.75 9.28
N LEU A 317 -15.96 5.26 8.26
CA LEU A 317 -16.67 6.09 7.27
C LEU A 317 -18.06 6.54 7.74
N GLY A 318 -18.56 6.01 8.86
CA GLY A 318 -19.91 6.23 9.33
C GLY A 318 -20.97 5.54 8.46
N SER A 319 -22.19 5.36 9.00
CA SER A 319 -23.29 4.80 8.23
C SER A 319 -23.54 5.64 6.97
N PRO A 320 -23.77 5.02 5.79
CA PRO A 320 -23.94 5.74 4.55
C PRO A 320 -25.05 6.79 4.70
N SER A 321 -24.70 8.04 4.38
CA SER A 321 -25.69 9.12 4.35
C SER A 321 -26.72 8.76 3.28
N ALA A 322 -27.99 8.65 3.68
CA ALA A 322 -29.08 8.41 2.75
C ALA A 322 -29.17 9.61 1.80
N ALA A 323 -28.55 9.49 0.62
CA ALA A 323 -28.75 10.44 -0.45
C ALA A 323 -30.24 10.43 -0.85
N PRO A 324 -30.83 11.60 -1.18
CA PRO A 324 -32.22 11.69 -1.57
C PRO A 324 -32.49 10.81 -2.80
N SER A 325 -33.52 9.98 -2.66
CA SER A 325 -34.11 9.16 -3.72
C SER A 325 -34.57 10.04 -4.89
N THR A 326 -33.72 10.17 -5.90
CA THR A 326 -34.13 10.57 -7.25
C THR A 326 -33.55 9.61 -8.27
N ALA A 327 -33.99 8.36 -8.21
CA ALA A 327 -33.97 7.48 -9.37
C ALA A 327 -35.38 6.92 -9.53
N ARG A 328 -36.16 7.54 -10.42
CA ARG A 328 -37.41 6.96 -10.92
C ARG A 328 -37.07 5.57 -11.47
N GLY A 329 -37.60 4.54 -10.82
CA GLY A 329 -37.55 3.18 -11.30
C GLY A 329 -38.18 3.11 -12.69
N ARG A 330 -37.37 2.80 -13.69
CA ARG A 330 -37.83 2.18 -14.92
C ARG A 330 -37.66 0.68 -14.72
N THR A 331 -38.76 0.01 -14.39
CA THR A 331 -38.88 -1.45 -14.36
C THR A 331 -38.61 -2.00 -15.77
N PRO A 332 -37.60 -2.86 -15.99
CA PRO A 332 -37.57 -3.70 -17.17
C PRO A 332 -38.51 -4.90 -16.91
N THR A 333 -39.73 -4.82 -17.45
CA THR A 333 -40.62 -5.97 -17.60
C THR A 333 -40.10 -6.83 -18.75
N GLY A 334 -39.36 -7.88 -18.42
CA GLY A 334 -38.97 -8.93 -19.37
C GLY A 334 -38.69 -10.22 -18.61
N PRO A 335 -39.28 -11.36 -19.01
CA PRO A 335 -39.05 -12.64 -18.32
C PRO A 335 -37.59 -13.04 -18.50
N ARG A 336 -36.85 -13.12 -17.39
CA ARG A 336 -35.52 -13.73 -17.37
C ARG A 336 -35.69 -15.23 -17.67
N PRO A 337 -34.92 -15.82 -18.61
CA PRO A 337 -34.87 -17.27 -18.73
C PRO A 337 -34.36 -17.82 -17.40
N SER A 338 -35.12 -18.73 -16.81
CA SER A 338 -34.74 -19.37 -15.56
C SER A 338 -33.41 -20.10 -15.73
N ASP A 339 -32.54 -20.03 -14.73
CA ASP A 339 -31.20 -20.65 -14.72
C ASP A 339 -31.22 -22.16 -15.07
N GLY A 340 -32.39 -22.80 -15.00
CA GLY A 340 -32.61 -24.17 -15.49
C GLY A 340 -32.45 -24.37 -16.99
N ALA A 341 -32.70 -23.37 -17.83
CA ALA A 341 -32.54 -23.46 -19.29
C ALA A 341 -31.06 -23.46 -19.71
N LEU A 342 -30.22 -22.69 -19.02
CA LEU A 342 -28.77 -22.71 -19.25
C LEU A 342 -28.12 -23.98 -18.71
N ALA A 343 -28.60 -24.49 -17.56
CA ALA A 343 -28.13 -25.75 -17.01
C ALA A 343 -28.47 -26.97 -17.90
N THR A 344 -29.64 -26.98 -18.52
CA THR A 344 -30.04 -28.05 -19.46
C THR A 344 -29.25 -28.01 -20.77
N LEU A 345 -29.00 -26.81 -21.32
CA LEU A 345 -28.12 -26.66 -22.48
C LEU A 345 -26.68 -27.10 -22.19
N ALA A 346 -26.13 -26.73 -21.03
CA ALA A 346 -24.80 -27.16 -20.60
C ALA A 346 -24.73 -28.69 -20.41
N GLY A 347 -25.77 -29.30 -19.82
CA GLY A 347 -25.87 -30.75 -19.66
C GLY A 347 -25.93 -31.51 -21.00
N ALA A 348 -26.71 -31.00 -21.97
CA ALA A 348 -26.81 -31.60 -23.30
C ALA A 348 -25.48 -31.53 -24.06
N ALA A 349 -24.75 -30.42 -23.97
CA ALA A 349 -23.43 -30.27 -24.58
C ALA A 349 -22.40 -31.26 -24.00
N LEU A 350 -22.45 -31.49 -22.68
CA LEU A 350 -21.56 -32.43 -21.99
C LEU A 350 -21.84 -33.89 -22.38
N LEU A 351 -23.12 -34.26 -22.54
CA LEU A 351 -23.49 -35.60 -23.02
C LEU A 351 -23.07 -35.83 -24.48
N ALA A 352 -23.20 -34.80 -25.33
CA ALA A 352 -22.74 -34.87 -26.72
C ALA A 352 -21.21 -35.04 -26.82
N GLU A 353 -20.46 -34.31 -25.99
CA GLU A 353 -19.00 -34.43 -25.88
C GLU A 353 -18.58 -35.85 -25.45
N VAL A 354 -19.25 -36.44 -24.45
CA VAL A 354 -18.96 -37.80 -23.97
C VAL A 354 -19.29 -38.86 -25.02
N ALA A 355 -20.44 -38.73 -25.71
CA ALA A 355 -20.80 -39.63 -26.80
C ALA A 355 -19.80 -39.55 -27.97
N SER A 356 -19.34 -38.34 -28.29
CA SER A 356 -18.36 -38.10 -29.33
C SER A 356 -16.99 -38.72 -29.01
N ARG A 357 -16.55 -38.67 -27.75
CA ARG A 357 -15.30 -39.32 -27.30
C ARG A 357 -15.38 -40.83 -27.38
N ARG A 358 -16.53 -41.43 -27.04
CA ARG A 358 -16.74 -42.89 -27.13
C ARG A 358 -16.76 -43.42 -28.55
N LEU A 359 -17.26 -42.63 -29.51
CA LEU A 359 -17.26 -43.00 -30.94
C LEU A 359 -15.87 -42.86 -31.58
N ARG A 360 -15.03 -41.93 -31.09
CA ARG A 360 -13.66 -41.75 -31.56
C ARG A 360 -12.66 -42.78 -31.02
N GLY A 361 -13.00 -43.49 -29.94
CA GLY A 361 -12.18 -44.58 -29.39
C GLY A 361 -12.45 -45.99 -29.97
N ARG A 362 -13.28 -46.09 -31.03
CA ARG A 362 -13.63 -47.37 -31.70
C ARG A 362 -13.17 -47.45 -33.16
N ARG A 363 -12.18 -46.63 -33.55
CA ARG A 363 -11.49 -46.75 -34.84
C ARG A 363 -10.04 -47.11 -34.62
#